data_AF-A0A3E2NUT7-F1
#
_entry.id   AF-A0A3E2NUT7-F1
#
_cell.length_a   1.000
_cell.length_b   1.000
_cell.length_c   1.000
_cell.angle_alpha   90.00
_cell.angle_beta   90.00
_cell.angle_gamma   90.00
#
_symmetry.space_group_name_H-M   'P 1'
#
loop_
_entity.id
_entity.type
_entity.pdbx_description
1 polymer ?
#
loop_
_entity_poly.entity_id
_entity_poly.type
_entity_poly.pdbx_seq_one_letter_code
_entity_poly.pdbx_strand_id
1 'polypeptide(L)'
;MSRNLILVIVLAVIGFAVWLYYKGKNAGLTFIPDVAYPHGTEAIPSNYNPNPLADELHEVMKGLFTSPATKEKAFQKLYNLPTDDLLVLVYNTFNKKYGREGSGSLTKWIDDEVIHTYGFFTSSIKSKLLARLRSINLK
;
A
#
# COMPACT_ATOMS: atom_id res chain seq x y z
N MET A 1 -40.12 -6.16 -14.81
CA MET A 1 -39.01 -5.18 -14.66
C MET A 1 -38.26 -5.13 -15.98
N SER A 2 -38.13 -3.98 -16.64
CA SER A 2 -37.50 -3.91 -17.96
C SER A 2 -35.98 -4.11 -17.84
N ARG A 3 -35.36 -4.75 -18.85
CA ARG A 3 -33.92 -5.04 -18.91
C ARG A 3 -33.04 -3.79 -18.65
N ASN A 4 -33.53 -2.62 -19.06
CA ASN A 4 -32.88 -1.33 -18.89
C ASN A 4 -32.87 -0.87 -17.41
N LEU A 5 -33.94 -1.17 -16.65
CA LEU A 5 -34.01 -0.83 -15.23
C LEU A 5 -33.02 -1.65 -14.41
N ILE A 6 -32.82 -2.92 -14.76
CA ILE A 6 -31.84 -3.80 -14.11
C ILE A 6 -30.40 -3.29 -14.34
N LEU A 7 -30.07 -2.87 -15.57
CA LEU A 7 -28.74 -2.32 -15.90
C LEU A 7 -28.42 -1.04 -15.13
N VAL A 8 -29.40 -0.13 -14.98
CA VAL A 8 -29.21 1.12 -14.21
C VAL A 8 -28.96 0.81 -12.74
N ILE A 9 -29.68 -0.16 -12.16
CA ILE A 9 -29.47 -0.57 -10.77
C ILE A 9 -28.07 -1.17 -10.58
N VAL A 10 -27.63 -2.04 -11.49
CA VAL A 10 -26.28 -2.64 -11.41
C VAL A 10 -25.19 -1.57 -11.49
N LEU A 11 -25.31 -0.61 -12.42
CA LEU A 11 -24.34 0.49 -12.54
C LEU A 11 -24.34 1.41 -11.31
N ALA A 12 -25.52 1.69 -10.75
CA ALA A 12 -25.65 2.48 -9.52
C ALA A 12 -25.00 1.78 -8.31
N VAL A 13 -25.17 0.46 -8.18
CA VAL A 13 -24.54 -0.33 -7.11
C VAL A 13 -23.02 -0.36 -7.27
N ILE A 14 -22.50 -0.55 -8.48
CA ILE A 14 -21.05 -0.50 -8.74
C ILE A 14 -20.51 0.89 -8.44
N GLY A 15 -21.17 1.95 -8.93
CA GLY A 15 -20.78 3.33 -8.65
C GLY A 15 -20.80 3.66 -7.16
N PHE A 16 -21.80 3.16 -6.42
CA PHE A 16 -21.88 3.33 -4.97
C PHE A 16 -20.79 2.55 -4.22
N ALA A 17 -20.46 1.33 -4.64
CA ALA A 17 -19.36 0.56 -4.08
C ALA A 17 -18.00 1.25 -4.31
N VAL A 18 -17.77 1.77 -5.52
CA VAL A 18 -16.58 2.58 -5.85
C VAL A 18 -16.54 3.85 -5.00
N TRP A 19 -17.68 4.52 -4.80
CA TRP A 19 -17.75 5.71 -3.97
C TRP A 19 -17.45 5.42 -2.49
N LEU A 20 -17.97 4.33 -1.92
CA LEU A 20 -17.66 3.91 -0.55
C LEU A 20 -16.17 3.58 -0.39
N TYR A 21 -15.56 2.91 -1.37
CA TYR A 21 -14.13 2.62 -1.37
C TYR A 21 -13.29 3.91 -1.30
N TYR A 22 -13.62 4.93 -2.10
CA TYR A 22 -12.90 6.22 -2.07
C TYR A 22 -13.23 7.09 -0.85
N LYS A 23 -14.47 7.06 -0.35
CA LYS A 23 -14.86 7.87 0.81
C LYS A 23 -14.29 7.33 2.12
N GLY A 24 -14.22 6.00 2.29
CA GLY A 24 -13.57 5.38 3.46
C GLY A 24 -12.08 5.73 3.54
N LYS A 25 -11.44 5.90 2.37
CA LYS A 25 -10.02 6.25 2.23
C LYS A 25 -9.70 7.70 2.65
N ASN A 26 -10.67 8.62 2.59
CA ASN A 26 -10.48 10.05 2.86
C ASN A 26 -10.79 10.49 4.31
N ALA A 27 -11.27 9.59 5.19
CA ALA A 27 -11.81 9.98 6.50
C ALA A 27 -10.78 10.07 7.65
N GLY A 28 -9.49 9.88 7.38
CA GLY A 28 -8.43 9.92 8.40
C GLY A 28 -7.26 10.82 8.01
N LEU A 29 -7.40 12.13 8.17
CA LEU A 29 -6.27 13.07 8.08
C LEU A 29 -5.36 12.93 9.31
N THR A 30 -4.72 11.78 9.48
CA THR A 30 -3.74 11.55 10.55
C THR A 30 -2.35 11.93 10.07
N PHE A 31 -1.75 12.92 10.72
CA PHE A 31 -0.31 13.13 10.64
C PHE A 31 0.37 11.88 11.21
N ILE A 32 1.17 11.20 10.39
CA ILE A 32 1.93 10.03 10.81
C ILE A 32 3.35 10.53 11.10
N PRO A 33 3.79 10.54 12.37
CA PRO A 33 5.15 10.95 12.70
C PRO A 33 6.16 9.99 12.06
N ASP A 34 7.32 10.53 11.68
CA ASP A 34 8.41 9.72 11.15
C ASP A 34 8.88 8.71 12.22
N VAL A 35 9.14 7.48 11.77
CA VAL A 35 9.69 6.43 12.62
C VAL A 35 11.21 6.53 12.62
N ALA A 36 11.82 6.36 13.78
CA ALA A 36 13.27 6.35 13.93
C ALA A 36 13.90 5.13 13.22
N TYR A 37 15.11 5.31 12.69
CA TYR A 37 15.88 4.25 12.03
C TYR A 37 16.42 3.24 13.06
N PRO A 38 16.13 1.93 12.93
CA PRO A 38 16.57 0.88 13.86
C PRO A 38 18.08 0.85 14.13
N HIS A 39 18.89 1.14 13.10
CA HIS A 39 20.36 1.15 13.22
C HIS A 39 20.98 2.52 12.89
N GLY A 40 20.16 3.57 12.83
CA GLY A 40 20.59 4.91 12.41
C GLY A 40 20.67 5.08 10.89
N THR A 41 21.30 6.16 10.43
CA THR A 41 21.39 6.49 9.00
C THR A 41 22.60 5.84 8.30
N GLU A 42 23.44 5.09 9.03
CA GLU A 42 24.71 4.56 8.53
C GLU A 42 24.52 3.55 7.40
N ALA A 43 23.40 2.81 7.41
CA ALA A 43 23.09 1.78 6.42
C ALA A 43 22.38 2.33 5.17
N ILE A 44 22.19 3.65 5.07
CA ILE A 44 21.52 4.32 3.94
C ILE A 44 22.60 4.93 3.03
N PRO A 45 22.75 4.46 1.78
CA PRO A 45 23.66 5.11 0.83
C PRO A 45 23.29 6.57 0.62
N SER A 46 24.27 7.47 0.59
CA SER A 46 24.07 8.93 0.49
C SER A 46 23.34 9.37 -0.80
N ASN A 47 23.37 8.54 -1.83
CA ASN A 47 22.70 8.75 -3.11
C ASN A 47 21.38 7.97 -3.26
N TYR A 48 20.93 7.27 -2.21
CA TYR A 48 19.68 6.52 -2.28
C TYR A 48 18.48 7.48 -2.31
N ASN A 49 17.64 7.35 -3.33
CA ASN A 49 16.41 8.11 -3.46
C ASN A 49 15.20 7.19 -3.15
N PRO A 50 14.46 7.41 -2.05
CA PRO A 50 13.28 6.62 -1.72
C PRO A 50 12.03 7.00 -2.52
N ASN A 51 12.01 8.18 -3.17
CA ASN A 51 10.83 8.69 -3.86
C ASN A 51 10.31 7.75 -4.96
N PRO A 52 11.13 7.20 -5.87
CA PRO A 52 10.63 6.37 -6.95
C PRO A 52 9.87 5.14 -6.46
N LEU A 53 10.36 4.48 -5.39
CA LEU A 53 9.68 3.31 -4.84
C LEU A 53 8.42 3.70 -4.05
N ALA A 54 8.45 4.82 -3.31
CA ALA A 54 7.26 5.33 -2.64
C ALA A 54 6.15 5.69 -3.65
N ASP A 55 6.52 6.29 -4.77
CA ASP A 55 5.60 6.71 -5.83
C ASP A 55 5.04 5.48 -6.57
N GLU A 56 5.89 4.50 -6.90
CA GLU A 56 5.47 3.22 -7.48
C GLU A 56 4.47 2.49 -6.57
N LEU A 57 4.76 2.40 -5.26
CA LEU A 57 3.87 1.78 -4.27
C LEU A 57 2.51 2.49 -4.24
N HIS A 58 2.51 3.82 -4.29
CA HIS A 58 1.28 4.60 -4.31
C HIS A 58 0.47 4.36 -5.58
N GLU A 59 1.11 4.39 -6.76
CA GLU A 59 0.46 4.17 -8.05
C GLU A 59 -0.17 2.79 -8.13
N VAL A 60 0.55 1.73 -7.75
CA VAL A 60 0.02 0.36 -7.85
C VAL A 60 -1.15 0.11 -6.90
N MET A 61 -1.14 0.70 -5.70
CA MET A 61 -2.23 0.56 -4.71
C MET A 61 -3.42 1.47 -5.01
N LYS A 62 -3.21 2.64 -5.62
CA LYS A 62 -4.30 3.54 -6.02
C LYS A 62 -5.00 3.08 -7.31
N GLY A 63 -4.30 2.36 -8.18
CA GLY A 63 -4.86 1.88 -9.45
C GLY A 63 -5.91 0.78 -9.26
N LEU A 64 -7.18 1.11 -9.56
CA LEU A 64 -8.31 0.18 -9.52
C LEU A 64 -8.13 -1.05 -10.43
N PHE A 65 -7.39 -0.89 -11.53
CA PHE A 65 -7.15 -1.93 -12.53
C PHE A 65 -5.72 -2.48 -12.50
N THR A 66 -4.94 -2.14 -11.48
CA THR A 66 -3.58 -2.68 -11.36
C THR A 66 -3.64 -4.17 -11.07
N SER A 67 -2.97 -4.96 -11.91
CA SER A 67 -2.97 -6.42 -11.76
C SER A 67 -2.35 -6.85 -10.42
N PRO A 68 -2.82 -7.96 -9.81
CA PRO A 68 -2.20 -8.51 -8.61
C PRO A 68 -0.69 -8.75 -8.74
N ALA A 69 -0.24 -9.24 -9.91
CA ALA A 69 1.18 -9.48 -10.19
C ALA A 69 2.02 -8.19 -10.18
N THR A 70 1.46 -7.07 -10.65
CA THR A 70 2.13 -5.76 -10.61
C THR A 70 2.29 -5.29 -9.16
N LYS A 71 1.25 -5.43 -8.33
CA LYS A 71 1.31 -5.11 -6.90
C LYS A 71 2.33 -5.98 -6.18
N GLU A 72 2.34 -7.28 -6.46
CA GLU A 72 3.33 -8.21 -5.87
C GLU A 72 4.77 -7.84 -6.23
N LYS A 73 5.05 -7.43 -7.47
CA LYS A 73 6.39 -6.96 -7.86
C LYS A 73 6.83 -5.72 -7.08
N ALA A 74 5.95 -4.74 -6.89
CA ALA A 74 6.24 -3.56 -6.10
C ALA A 74 6.49 -3.92 -4.61
N PHE A 75 5.68 -4.81 -4.06
CA PHE A 75 5.85 -5.32 -2.69
C PHE A 75 7.14 -6.12 -2.54
N GLN A 76 7.53 -6.87 -3.56
CA GLN A 76 8.79 -7.61 -3.59
C GLN A 76 10.00 -6.66 -3.59
N LYS A 77 9.94 -5.54 -4.33
CA LYS A 77 10.99 -4.51 -4.27
C LYS A 77 11.15 -3.96 -2.86
N LEU A 78 10.04 -3.63 -2.19
CA LEU A 78 10.07 -3.14 -0.81
C LEU A 78 10.59 -4.21 0.16
N TYR A 79 10.13 -5.45 0.02
CA TYR A 79 10.57 -6.58 0.85
C TYR A 79 12.04 -6.94 0.66
N ASN A 80 12.60 -6.75 -0.54
CA ASN A 80 13.98 -7.07 -0.86
C ASN A 80 14.97 -5.96 -0.52
N LEU A 81 14.54 -4.85 0.09
CA LEU A 81 15.46 -3.83 0.56
C LEU A 81 16.45 -4.44 1.56
N PRO A 82 17.76 -4.19 1.39
CA PRO A 82 18.79 -4.94 2.08
C PRO A 82 18.85 -4.65 3.59
N THR A 83 18.32 -3.50 4.02
CA THR A 83 18.39 -3.04 5.41
C THR A 83 17.03 -2.54 5.87
N ASP A 84 16.79 -2.64 7.18
CA ASP A 84 15.56 -2.13 7.77
C ASP A 84 15.52 -0.59 7.78
N ASP A 85 16.66 0.09 7.82
CA ASP A 85 16.70 1.56 7.71
C ASP A 85 16.25 2.05 6.34
N LEU A 86 16.58 1.33 5.25
CA LEU A 86 16.06 1.64 3.91
C LEU A 86 14.55 1.39 3.84
N LEU A 87 14.06 0.34 4.50
CA LEU A 87 12.63 0.05 4.60
C LEU A 87 11.90 1.17 5.34
N VAL A 88 12.45 1.63 6.47
CA VAL A 88 11.93 2.77 7.25
C VAL A 88 11.99 4.07 6.45
N LEU A 89 13.07 4.30 5.70
CA LEU A 89 13.20 5.48 4.86
C LEU A 89 12.09 5.55 3.80
N VAL A 90 11.81 4.44 3.12
CA VAL A 90 10.72 4.35 2.14
C VAL A 90 9.35 4.47 2.82
N TYR A 91 9.17 3.86 3.99
CA TYR A 91 7.94 3.98 4.80
C TYR A 91 7.66 5.44 5.19
N ASN A 92 8.64 6.15 5.75
CA ASN A 92 8.49 7.56 6.14
C ASN A 92 8.25 8.45 4.90
N THR A 93 8.99 8.21 3.81
CA THR A 93 8.81 8.94 2.55
C THR A 93 7.40 8.76 2.00
N PHE A 94 6.90 7.53 1.97
CA PHE A 94 5.53 7.22 1.54
C PHE A 94 4.52 7.92 2.45
N ASN A 95 4.62 7.78 3.77
CA ASN A 95 3.65 8.35 4.70
C ASN A 95 3.61 9.87 4.66
N LYS A 96 4.77 10.52 4.51
CA LYS A 96 4.88 11.97 4.37
C LYS A 96 4.17 12.48 3.12
N LYS A 97 4.24 11.74 2.00
CA LYS A 97 3.62 12.13 0.73
C LYS A 97 2.15 11.72 0.65
N TYR A 98 1.84 10.48 1.02
CA TYR A 98 0.58 9.80 0.69
C TYR A 98 -0.20 9.31 1.90
N GLY A 99 0.35 9.40 3.11
CA GLY A 99 -0.34 8.95 4.33
C GLY A 99 -1.67 9.69 4.56
N ARG A 100 -1.80 10.91 4.02
CA ARG A 100 -3.03 11.72 4.07
C ARG A 100 -4.07 11.36 3.00
N GLU A 101 -3.67 10.62 1.96
CA GLU A 101 -4.55 10.21 0.85
C GLU A 101 -5.26 8.88 1.12
N GLY A 102 -4.99 8.23 2.25
CA GLY A 102 -5.57 6.92 2.54
C GLY A 102 -5.76 6.60 4.00
N SER A 103 -6.02 5.32 4.28
CA SER A 103 -6.40 4.85 5.61
C SER A 103 -5.27 4.90 6.65
N GLY A 104 -4.17 5.63 6.43
CA GLY A 104 -3.04 5.72 7.35
C GLY A 104 -1.71 5.35 6.70
N SER A 105 -0.90 4.58 7.43
CA SER A 105 0.48 4.25 7.08
C SER A 105 0.61 3.34 5.86
N LEU A 106 1.81 3.29 5.28
CA LEU A 106 2.17 2.33 4.24
C LEU A 106 1.81 0.88 4.63
N THR A 107 2.04 0.50 5.89
CA THR A 107 1.64 -0.81 6.41
C THR A 107 0.14 -1.02 6.25
N LYS A 108 -0.68 -0.04 6.63
CA LYS A 108 -2.13 -0.12 6.50
C LYS A 108 -2.59 -0.13 5.05
N TRP A 109 -1.96 0.66 4.18
CA TRP A 109 -2.22 0.61 2.75
C TRP A 109 -1.99 -0.79 2.19
N ILE A 110 -0.85 -1.42 2.51
CA ILE A 110 -0.54 -2.79 2.09
C ILE A 110 -1.54 -3.79 2.68
N ASP A 111 -1.94 -3.61 3.94
CA ASP A 111 -2.90 -4.49 4.63
C ASP A 111 -4.30 -4.44 3.99
N ASP A 112 -4.75 -3.24 3.59
CA ASP A 112 -6.04 -3.00 2.94
C ASP A 112 -6.08 -3.57 1.49
N GLU A 113 -4.92 -3.86 0.86
CA GLU A 113 -4.87 -4.37 -0.53
C GLU A 113 -5.38 -5.81 -0.66
N VAL A 114 -6.42 -6.02 -1.47
CA VAL A 114 -6.91 -7.37 -1.78
C VAL A 114 -6.08 -7.97 -2.93
N ILE A 115 -5.11 -8.82 -2.58
CA ILE A 115 -4.34 -9.63 -3.54
C ILE A 115 -4.85 -11.08 -3.45
N HIS A 116 -5.72 -11.47 -4.38
CA HIS A 116 -6.13 -12.85 -4.55
C HIS A 116 -5.06 -13.62 -5.33
N THR A 117 -4.15 -14.28 -4.62
CA THR A 117 -3.28 -15.29 -5.22
C THR A 117 -4.11 -16.57 -5.39
N TYR A 118 -4.49 -16.91 -6.62
CA TYR A 118 -5.14 -18.19 -6.93
C TYR A 118 -4.14 -19.34 -6.70
N GLY A 119 -4.08 -19.88 -5.49
CA GLY A 119 -3.20 -21.01 -5.17
C GLY A 119 -3.00 -21.22 -3.67
N PHE A 120 -3.41 -22.38 -3.17
CA PHE A 120 -3.60 -22.72 -1.76
C PHE A 120 -2.34 -22.75 -0.85
N PHE A 121 -1.12 -22.44 -1.30
CA PHE A 121 0.08 -22.77 -0.48
C PHE A 121 1.29 -21.82 -0.56
N THR A 122 1.21 -20.63 -1.14
CA THR A 122 2.32 -19.66 -1.07
C THR A 122 1.95 -18.49 -0.15
N SER A 123 2.67 -18.35 0.96
CA SER A 123 2.66 -17.10 1.74
C SER A 123 2.99 -15.96 0.78
N SER A 124 1.96 -15.17 0.44
CA SER A 124 2.06 -14.10 -0.54
C SER A 124 3.12 -13.10 -0.09
N ILE A 125 3.83 -12.48 -1.02
CA ILE A 125 4.86 -11.48 -0.70
C ILE A 125 4.30 -10.38 0.22
N LYS A 126 3.02 -10.04 0.06
CA LYS A 126 2.26 -9.18 0.97
C LYS A 126 2.37 -9.64 2.43
N SER A 127 2.09 -10.91 2.72
CA SER A 127 2.16 -11.44 4.09
C SER A 127 3.56 -11.38 4.69
N LYS A 128 4.60 -11.68 3.91
CA LYS A 128 6.00 -11.60 4.34
C LYS A 128 6.43 -10.16 4.59
N LEU A 129 6.03 -9.25 3.72
CA LEU A 129 6.27 -7.82 3.85
C LEU A 129 5.59 -7.24 5.09
N LEU A 130 4.32 -7.56 5.32
CA LEU A 130 3.59 -7.14 6.52
C LEU A 130 4.24 -7.70 7.79
N ALA A 131 4.69 -8.96 7.78
CA ALA A 131 5.41 -9.54 8.90
C ALA A 131 6.72 -8.78 9.18
N ARG A 132 7.50 -8.45 8.15
CA ARG A 132 8.74 -7.67 8.27
C ARG A 132 8.49 -6.25 8.79
N LEU A 133 7.50 -5.54 8.24
CA LEU A 133 7.13 -4.20 8.72
C LEU A 133 6.73 -4.23 10.20
N ARG A 134 5.90 -5.21 10.59
CA ARG A 134 5.45 -5.37 11.98
C ARG A 134 6.57 -5.79 12.93
N SER A 135 7.55 -6.58 12.48
CA SER A 135 8.68 -6.99 13.34
C SER A 135 9.58 -5.82 13.75
N ILE A 136 9.59 -4.73 12.97
CA ILE A 136 10.31 -3.49 13.29
C ILE A 136 9.36 -2.37 13.78
N ASN A 137 8.18 -2.74 14.28
CA ASN A 137 7.17 -1.82 14.84
C ASN A 137 6.58 -0.78 13.86
N LEU A 138 6.63 -1.02 12.56
CA LEU A 138 5.95 -0.19 11.57
C LEU A 138 4.48 -0.60 11.46
N LYS A 139 3.62 0.19 12.11
CA LYS A 139 2.17 -0.02 12.15
C LYS A 139 1.46 0.69 11.01
#